data_AF-Q9YB12-F1
#
_entry.id   AF-Q9YB12-F1
#
_cell.length_a   1.000
_cell.length_b   1.000
_cell.length_c   1.000
_cell.angle_alpha   90.00
_cell.angle_beta   90.00
_cell.angle_gamma   90.00
#
_symmetry.space_group_name_H-M   'P 1'
#
loop_
_entity.id
_entity.type
_entity.pdbx_description
1 polymer ?
#
loop_
_entity_poly.entity_id
_entity_poly.type
_entity_poly.pdbx_seq_one_letter_code
_entity_poly.pdbx_strand_id
1 'polypeptide(L)'
;MPGEVRVKGVRGHSMGDTYEAVVTLVYKGVEHTVKVSRLCSLPERAEAEVEDGKVVIRLYAVGEEPLASCIIDVGHLEKGCLDCRCLMLPPREERVEEC
;
A
#
# COMPACT_ATOMS: atom_id res chain seq x y z
N MET A 1 -5.37 7.53 21.36
CA MET A 1 -6.38 7.43 20.27
C MET A 1 -5.66 6.79 19.10
N PRO A 2 -6.17 5.70 18.51
CA PRO A 2 -5.62 5.20 17.25
C PRO A 2 -5.62 6.37 16.26
N GLY A 3 -4.46 6.65 15.65
CA GLY A 3 -4.31 7.82 14.79
C GLY A 3 -5.26 7.71 13.60
N GLU A 4 -5.99 8.78 13.29
CA GLU A 4 -6.85 8.81 12.11
C GLU A 4 -5.95 8.78 10.86
N VAL A 5 -6.18 7.80 9.99
CA VAL A 5 -5.59 7.74 8.65
C VAL A 5 -6.73 7.74 7.63
N ARG A 6 -6.54 8.49 6.54
CA ARG A 6 -7.50 8.56 5.44
C ARG A 6 -6.77 8.50 4.10
N VAL A 7 -7.30 7.70 3.18
CA VAL A 7 -6.87 7.76 1.77
C VAL A 7 -7.50 8.99 1.11
N LYS A 8 -6.66 9.88 0.58
CA LYS A 8 -7.09 11.04 -0.22
C LYS A 8 -7.26 10.68 -1.69
N GLY A 9 -6.47 9.72 -2.18
CA GLY A 9 -6.60 9.21 -3.54
C GLY A 9 -5.57 8.15 -3.86
N VAL A 10 -5.79 7.48 -4.98
CA VAL A 10 -4.87 6.55 -5.60
C VAL A 10 -4.76 6.89 -7.09
N ARG A 11 -3.55 6.76 -7.63
CA ARG A 11 -3.29 6.88 -9.07
C ARG A 11 -2.55 5.64 -9.55
N GLY A 12 -3.14 4.96 -10.52
CA GLY A 12 -2.51 3.83 -11.20
C GLY A 12 -1.71 4.28 -12.42
N HIS A 13 -0.56 3.66 -12.63
CA HIS A 13 0.29 3.86 -13.80
C HIS A 13 0.71 2.50 -14.38
N SER A 14 0.67 2.35 -15.70
CA SER A 14 1.27 1.19 -16.38
C SER A 14 2.77 1.40 -16.55
N MET A 15 3.54 0.37 -16.26
CA MET A 15 5.01 0.30 -16.28
C MET A 15 5.43 -0.91 -17.12
N GLY A 16 5.10 -0.88 -18.41
CA GLY A 16 5.34 -2.01 -19.33
C GLY A 16 4.49 -3.21 -18.94
N ASP A 17 5.13 -4.27 -18.42
CA ASP A 17 4.49 -5.53 -18.04
C ASP A 17 3.88 -5.51 -16.63
N THR A 18 4.06 -4.40 -15.89
CA THR A 18 3.55 -4.25 -14.52
C THR A 18 2.84 -2.93 -14.32
N TYR A 19 2.23 -2.75 -13.16
CA TYR A 19 1.57 -1.51 -12.77
C TYR A 19 2.17 -0.93 -11.48
N GLU A 20 1.91 0.34 -11.25
CA GLU A 20 2.31 1.09 -10.07
C GLU A 20 1.11 1.85 -9.50
N ALA A 21 0.98 1.87 -8.17
CA ALA A 21 0.07 2.73 -7.43
C ALA A 21 0.85 3.85 -6.75
N VAL A 22 0.37 5.08 -6.90
CA VAL A 22 0.72 6.20 -6.03
C VAL A 22 -0.47 6.50 -5.14
N VAL A 23 -0.34 6.19 -3.86
CA VAL A 23 -1.38 6.37 -2.84
C VAL A 23 -1.08 7.63 -2.03
N THR A 24 -2.02 8.54 -1.99
CA THR A 24 -1.94 9.74 -1.15
C THR A 24 -2.76 9.49 0.12
N LEU A 25 -2.09 9.54 1.26
CA LEU A 25 -2.64 9.32 2.60
C LEU A 25 -2.59 10.61 3.40
N VAL A 26 -3.55 10.80 4.30
CA VAL A 26 -3.49 11.83 5.33
C VAL A 26 -3.43 11.14 6.68
N TYR A 27 -2.38 11.40 7.45
CA TYR A 27 -2.20 10.89 8.80
C TYR A 27 -1.96 12.08 9.75
N LYS A 28 -2.80 12.21 10.79
CA LYS A 28 -2.76 13.35 11.74
C LYS A 28 -2.71 14.74 11.05
N GLY A 29 -3.42 14.87 9.92
CA GLY A 29 -3.48 16.12 9.15
C GLY A 29 -2.29 16.38 8.22
N VAL A 30 -1.28 15.50 8.20
CA VAL A 30 -0.13 15.58 7.30
C VAL A 30 -0.35 14.67 6.09
N GLU A 31 -0.07 15.18 4.90
CA GLU A 31 -0.18 14.42 3.66
C GLU A 31 1.11 13.64 3.37
N HIS A 32 0.93 12.37 3.02
CA HIS A 32 1.99 11.42 2.73
C HIS A 32 1.72 10.77 1.38
N THR A 33 2.78 10.49 0.61
CA THR A 33 2.67 9.75 -0.64
C THR A 33 3.42 8.43 -0.51
N VAL A 34 2.74 7.34 -0.85
CA VAL A 34 3.29 5.98 -0.83
C VAL A 34 3.22 5.41 -2.23
N LYS A 35 4.34 4.85 -2.69
CA LYS A 35 4.46 4.23 -4.01
C LYS A 35 4.52 2.71 -3.87
N VAL A 36 3.59 2.01 -4.51
CA VAL A 36 3.54 0.54 -4.57
C VAL A 36 3.78 0.13 -6.01
N SER A 37 4.87 -0.59 -6.26
CA SER A 37 5.31 -0.95 -7.62
C SER A 37 5.09 -2.44 -7.91
N ARG A 38 5.20 -2.83 -9.19
CA ARG A 38 5.12 -4.23 -9.66
C ARG A 38 3.78 -4.92 -9.38
N LEU A 39 2.69 -4.16 -9.47
CA LEU A 39 1.33 -4.69 -9.36
C LEU A 39 0.97 -5.47 -10.64
N CYS A 40 0.14 -6.50 -10.48
CA CYS A 40 -0.32 -7.35 -11.58
C CYS A 40 -1.48 -6.73 -12.39
N SER A 41 -2.13 -5.69 -11.86
CA SER A 41 -3.26 -5.00 -12.48
C SER A 41 -3.26 -3.52 -12.09
N LEU A 42 -4.05 -2.72 -12.80
CA LEU A 42 -4.19 -1.29 -12.54
C LEU A 42 -5.00 -1.06 -11.25
N PRO A 43 -4.46 -0.32 -10.27
CA PRO A 43 -5.17 0.02 -9.03
C PRO A 43 -6.18 1.15 -9.29
N GLU A 44 -7.40 0.98 -8.79
CA GLU A 44 -8.46 2.00 -8.90
C GLU A 44 -8.90 2.55 -7.54
N ARG A 45 -8.78 1.74 -6.49
CA ARG A 45 -9.23 2.10 -5.15
C ARG A 45 -8.18 1.73 -4.12
N ALA A 46 -8.08 2.54 -3.08
CA ALA A 46 -7.25 2.26 -1.93
C ALA A 46 -8.01 2.57 -0.65
N GLU A 47 -7.79 1.74 0.36
CA GLU A 47 -8.27 1.93 1.72
C GLU A 47 -7.06 1.92 2.67
N ALA A 48 -7.19 2.61 3.81
CA ALA A 48 -6.16 2.60 4.83
C ALA A 48 -6.78 2.63 6.22
N GLU A 49 -6.18 1.89 7.14
CA GLU A 49 -6.54 1.90 8.56
C GLU A 49 -5.31 1.80 9.44
N VAL A 50 -5.47 2.14 10.73
CA VAL A 50 -4.41 1.98 11.73
C VAL A 50 -4.72 0.82 12.65
N GLU A 51 -3.88 -0.21 12.61
CA GLU A 51 -3.95 -1.40 13.45
C GLU A 51 -2.61 -1.55 14.20
N ASP A 52 -2.64 -1.61 15.53
CA ASP A 52 -1.46 -1.86 16.37
C ASP A 52 -0.22 -1.00 16.05
N GLY A 53 -0.43 0.30 15.78
CA GLY A 53 0.65 1.22 15.45
C GLY A 53 1.18 1.08 14.02
N LYS A 54 0.46 0.37 13.15
CA LYS A 54 0.78 0.21 11.74
C LYS A 54 -0.35 0.74 10.88
N VAL A 55 -0.02 1.46 9.83
CA VAL A 55 -0.94 1.80 8.75
C VAL A 55 -0.99 0.63 7.78
N VAL A 56 -2.16 0.00 7.67
CA VAL A 56 -2.43 -1.04 6.69
C VAL A 56 -3.14 -0.38 5.52
N ILE A 57 -2.54 -0.46 4.33
CA ILE A 57 -3.08 0.05 3.08
C ILE A 57 -3.52 -1.14 2.24
N ARG A 58 -4.76 -1.15 1.76
CA ARG A 58 -5.28 -2.16 0.83
C ARG A 58 -5.57 -1.53 -0.52
N LEU A 59 -5.07 -2.14 -1.57
CA LEU A 59 -5.29 -1.75 -2.96
C LEU A 59 -6.28 -2.69 -3.61
N TYR A 60 -7.15 -2.13 -4.44
CA TYR A 60 -8.15 -2.87 -5.19
C TYR A 60 -8.09 -2.49 -6.67
N ALA A 61 -8.30 -3.47 -7.53
CA ALA A 61 -8.45 -3.28 -8.97
C ALA A 61 -9.89 -2.89 -9.34
N VAL A 62 -10.13 -2.72 -10.64
CA VAL A 62 -11.48 -2.54 -11.21
C VAL A 62 -12.39 -3.66 -10.71
N GLY A 63 -13.61 -3.32 -10.28
CA GLY A 63 -14.58 -4.32 -9.77
C GLY A 63 -14.36 -4.74 -8.31
N GLU A 64 -13.54 -3.99 -7.56
CA GLU A 64 -13.28 -4.20 -6.12
C GLU A 64 -12.50 -5.48 -5.78
N GLU A 65 -11.82 -6.07 -6.77
CA GLU A 65 -10.95 -7.23 -6.55
C GLU A 65 -9.70 -6.83 -5.72
N PRO A 66 -9.38 -7.55 -4.63
CA PRO A 66 -8.18 -7.30 -3.85
C PRO A 66 -6.91 -7.46 -4.70
N LEU A 67 -6.06 -6.43 -4.71
CA LEU A 67 -4.86 -6.40 -5.55
C LEU A 67 -3.57 -6.58 -4.75
N ALA A 68 -3.42 -5.81 -3.67
CA ALA A 68 -2.23 -5.85 -2.82
C ALA A 68 -2.52 -5.22 -1.45
N SER A 69 -1.70 -5.56 -0.46
CA SER A 69 -1.67 -4.87 0.82
C SER A 69 -0.25 -4.40 1.14
N CYS A 70 -0.17 -3.29 1.86
CA CYS A 70 1.06 -2.66 2.29
C CYS A 70 0.92 -2.28 3.77
N ILE A 71 1.97 -2.49 4.55
CA ILE A 71 1.97 -2.20 5.98
C ILE A 71 3.13 -1.25 6.28
N ILE A 72 2.84 -0.13 6.94
CA ILE A 72 3.80 0.92 7.28
C ILE A 72 3.73 1.18 8.78
N ASP A 73 4.84 1.09 9.49
CA ASP A 73 4.89 1.54 10.88
C ASP A 73 4.60 3.04 10.96
N VAL A 74 3.71 3.48 11.87
CA VAL A 74 3.36 4.91 11.99
C VAL A 74 4.58 5.78 12.28
N GLY A 75 5.62 5.24 12.93
CA GLY A 75 6.88 5.93 13.16
C GLY A 75 7.59 6.34 11.87
N HIS A 76 7.39 5.63 10.75
CA HIS A 76 7.92 6.05 9.45
C HIS A 76 7.17 7.27 8.88
N LEU A 77 5.85 7.32 9.07
CA LEU A 77 5.04 8.48 8.67
C LEU A 77 5.39 9.70 9.52
N GLU A 78 5.49 9.54 10.84
CA GLU A 78 5.85 10.61 11.77
C GLU A 78 7.25 11.18 11.50
N LYS A 79 8.18 10.35 11.02
CA LYS A 79 9.55 10.77 10.67
C LYS A 79 9.70 11.23 9.22
N GLY A 80 8.67 11.04 8.38
CA GLY A 80 8.72 11.37 6.94
C GLY A 80 9.61 10.45 6.10
N CYS A 81 9.97 9.26 6.60
CA CYS A 81 10.85 8.31 5.91
C CYS A 81 10.03 7.27 5.14
N LEU A 82 9.44 7.65 4.01
CA LEU A 82 8.53 6.79 3.23
C LEU A 82 9.18 6.06 2.05
N ASP A 83 10.46 6.32 1.76
CA ASP A 83 11.30 5.52 0.85
C ASP A 83 11.78 4.23 1.55
N CYS A 84 10.84 3.46 2.11
CA CYS A 84 11.16 2.25 2.87
C CYS A 84 11.29 1.04 1.93
N ARG A 85 12.50 0.46 1.85
CA ARG A 85 12.78 -0.80 1.15
C ARG A 85 12.00 -2.00 1.69
N CYS A 86 11.35 -1.88 2.86
CA CYS A 86 10.52 -2.91 3.47
C CYS A 86 9.13 -3.07 2.80
N LEU A 87 8.80 -2.21 1.82
CA LEU A 87 7.62 -2.37 0.96
C LEU A 87 7.80 -3.45 -0.13
N MET A 88 8.89 -4.23 -0.05
CA MET A 88 9.12 -5.37 -0.95
C MET A 88 8.10 -6.47 -0.70
N LEU A 89 7.62 -7.02 -1.81
CA LEU A 89 6.60 -8.06 -1.94
C LEU A 89 6.78 -9.16 -0.88
N PRO A 90 5.69 -9.68 -0.28
CA PRO A 90 5.77 -10.94 0.44
C PRO A 90 6.35 -12.01 -0.51
N PRO A 91 7.18 -12.94 -0.01
CA PRO A 91 7.62 -14.07 -0.83
C PRO A 91 6.37 -14.73 -1.40
N ARG A 92 6.36 -14.98 -2.71
CA ARG A 92 5.30 -15.77 -3.34
C ARG A 92 5.25 -17.09 -2.55
N GLU A 93 4.08 -17.48 -2.07
CA GLU A 93 3.83 -18.87 -1.68
C GLU A 93 4.08 -19.70 -2.94
N GLU A 94 5.31 -20.17 -3.11
CA GLU A 94 5.56 -21.38 -3.86
C GLU A 94 4.75 -22.44 -3.13
N ARG A 95 3.75 -23.00 -3.82
CA ARG A 95 3.05 -24.18 -3.32
C ARG A 95 4.13 -25.17 -2.90
N VAL A 96 4.07 -25.57 -1.64
CA VAL A 96 4.81 -26.74 -1.17
C VAL A 96 4.25 -27.92 -1.96
N GLU A 97 4.92 -28.29 -3.06
CA GLU A 97 4.81 -29.64 -3.58
C GLU A 97 5.61 -30.52 -2.64
N GLU A 98 4.86 -31.25 -1.80
CA GLU A 98 5.35 -32.39 -1.05
C GLU A 98 5.98 -33.40 -2.03
N CYS A 99 7.20 -33.84 -1.74
CA CYS A 99 7.82 -35.06 -2.27
C CYS A 99 8.52 -35.79 -1.12
#